data_AF-C7ZMX1-F1
#
_entry.id   AF-C7ZMX1-F1
#
_cell.length_a   1.000
_cell.length_b   1.000
_cell.length_c   1.000
_cell.angle_alpha   90.00
_cell.angle_beta   90.00
_cell.angle_gamma   90.00
#
_symmetry.space_group_name_H-M   'P 1'
#
loop_
_entity.id
_entity.type
_entity.pdbx_description
1 polymer ?
#
loop_
_entity_poly.entity_id
_entity_poly.type
_entity_poly.pdbx_seq_one_letter_code
_entity_poly.pdbx_strand_id
1 'polypeptide(L)' 'LNLLCTAPNYQGRGAARALINNLKQVAVEKKLPIYIESTMNAVPLYEKLGWKHIDWIRMMIPKKLDGPLEEEYQERCMLW' A
#
# COMPACT_ATOMS: atom_id res chain seq x y z
N LEU A 1 2.03 9.77 -5.82
CA LEU A 1 2.78 9.30 -4.64
C LEU A 1 3.46 8.01 -5.06
N ASN A 2 4.78 7.97 -5.14
CA ASN A 2 5.47 6.79 -5.68
C ASN A 2 5.75 5.74 -4.59
N LEU A 3 5.84 6.17 -3.32
CA LEU A 3 6.10 5.28 -2.19
C LEU A 3 5.60 5.92 -0.88
N LEU A 4 5.03 5.11 0.01
CA LEU A 4 4.71 5.51 1.39
C LEU A 4 5.34 4.52 2.36
N CYS A 5 6.22 5.02 3.22
CA CYS A 5 6.88 4.21 4.25
C CYS A 5 6.89 4.96 5.57
N THR A 6 6.86 4.21 6.68
CA THR A 6 7.09 4.73 8.02
C THR A 6 8.26 3.97 8.63
N ALA A 7 9.26 4.70 9.11
CA ALA A 7 10.41 4.10 9.79
C ALA A 7 9.94 3.21 10.96
N PRO A 8 10.56 2.03 11.19
CA PRO A 8 10.06 1.04 12.15
C PRO A 8 9.73 1.59 13.54
N ASN A 9 10.61 2.44 14.09
CA ASN A 9 10.45 3.04 15.43
C ASN A 9 9.27 4.02 15.56
N TYR A 10 8.65 4.39 14.44
CA TYR A 10 7.55 5.37 14.35
C TYR A 10 6.24 4.75 13.83
N GLN A 11 6.21 3.43 13.59
CA GLN A 11 5.01 2.72 13.17
C GLN A 11 3.95 2.70 14.28
N GLY A 12 2.69 2.44 13.91
CA GLY A 12 1.56 2.38 14.86
C GLY A 12 1.09 3.74 15.41
N ARG A 13 1.69 4.86 14.97
CA ARG A 13 1.36 6.22 15.46
C ARG A 13 0.46 7.03 14.52
N GLY A 14 -0.09 6.41 13.48
CA GLY A 14 -1.03 7.07 12.57
C GLY A 14 -0.40 7.95 11.48
N ALA A 15 0.93 7.99 11.33
CA ALA A 15 1.61 8.82 10.33
C ALA A 15 1.10 8.57 8.89
N ALA A 16 0.96 7.30 8.49
CA ALA A 16 0.43 6.94 7.18
C ALA A 16 -0.99 7.48 6.95
N ARG A 17 -1.87 7.36 7.96
CA ARG A 17 -3.26 7.86 7.87
C ARG A 17 -3.30 9.38 7.71
N ALA A 18 -2.46 10.11 8.43
CA ALA A 18 -2.38 11.57 8.32
C ALA A 18 -1.97 12.01 6.90
N LEU A 19 -0.92 11.39 6.35
CA LEU A 19 -0.43 11.67 5.00
C LEU A 19 -1.46 11.31 3.92
N ILE A 20 -2.09 10.13 4.03
CA ILE A 20 -3.12 9.69 3.08
C ILE A 20 -4.34 10.63 3.11
N ASN A 21 -4.79 11.07 4.29
CA ASN A 21 -5.92 11.99 4.38
C ASN A 21 -5.64 13.32 3.67
N ASN A 22 -4.41 13.85 3.79
CA ASN A 22 -4.03 15.06 3.05
C ASN A 22 -3.98 14.80 1.53
N LEU A 23 -3.45 13.66 1.10
CA LEU A 23 -3.46 13.26 -0.32
C LEU A 23 -4.90 13.18 -0.88
N LYS A 24 -5.85 12.62 -0.11
CA LYS A 24 -7.26 12.52 -0.50
C LYS A 24 -7.88 13.90 -0.70
N GLN A 25 -7.56 14.88 0.14
CA GLN A 25 -8.05 16.25 -0.02
C GLN A 25 -7.61 16.83 -1.37
N VAL A 26 -6.32 16.70 -1.70
CA VAL A 26 -5.77 17.14 -3.00
C VAL A 26 -6.43 16.41 -4.17
N ALA A 27 -6.68 15.11 -4.04
CA ALA A 27 -7.34 14.32 -5.08
C ALA A 27 -8.79 14.77 -5.32
N VAL A 28 -9.54 15.08 -4.27
CA VAL A 28 -10.91 15.64 -4.36
C VAL A 28 -10.90 16.99 -5.06
N GLU A 29 -10.02 17.91 -4.62
CA GLU A 29 -9.89 19.25 -5.23
C GLU A 29 -9.58 19.17 -6.73
N LYS A 30 -8.75 18.21 -7.12
CA LYS A 30 -8.33 18.02 -8.52
C LYS A 30 -9.23 17.07 -9.31
N LYS A 31 -10.23 16.44 -8.68
CA LYS A 31 -11.10 15.42 -9.28
C LYS A 31 -10.31 14.26 -9.91
N LEU A 32 -9.30 13.78 -9.19
CA LEU A 32 -8.43 12.69 -9.65
C LEU A 32 -8.65 11.42 -8.81
N PRO A 33 -8.67 10.22 -9.42
CA PRO A 33 -8.67 8.97 -8.68
C PRO A 33 -7.30 8.71 -8.04
N ILE A 34 -7.26 7.87 -7.00
CA ILE A 34 -6.00 7.41 -6.40
C ILE A 34 -5.86 5.90 -6.57
N TYR A 35 -4.94 5.51 -7.46
CA TYR A 35 -4.50 4.13 -7.62
C TYR A 35 -3.28 3.83 -6.73
N ILE A 36 -3.26 2.65 -6.14
CA ILE A 36 -2.12 2.14 -5.37
C ILE A 36 -1.88 0.65 -5.62
N GLU A 37 -0.62 0.27 -5.53
CA GLU A 37 -0.16 -1.11 -5.36
C GLU A 37 0.25 -1.26 -3.89
N SER A 38 -0.48 -2.08 -3.15
CA SER A 38 -0.31 -2.23 -1.70
C SER A 38 0.30 -3.57 -1.37
N THR A 39 1.36 -3.54 -0.56
CA THR A 39 1.84 -4.71 0.16
C THR A 39 0.71 -5.30 1.02
N MET A 40 0.70 -6.62 1.20
CA MET A 40 -0.39 -7.32 1.91
C MET A 40 -0.61 -6.81 3.34
N ASN A 41 0.46 -6.42 4.04
CA ASN A 41 0.38 -5.87 5.40
C ASN A 41 -0.29 -4.48 5.47
N ALA A 42 -0.31 -3.72 4.38
CA ALA A 42 -0.88 -2.38 4.33
C ALA A 42 -2.34 -2.36 3.84
N VAL A 43 -2.83 -3.45 3.22
CA VAL A 43 -4.21 -3.56 2.70
C VAL A 43 -5.28 -3.16 3.74
N PRO A 44 -5.24 -3.63 5.00
CA PRO A 44 -6.28 -3.28 5.97
C PRO A 44 -6.33 -1.79 6.31
N LEU A 45 -5.22 -1.06 6.17
CA LEU A 45 -5.20 0.40 6.33
C LEU A 45 -5.99 1.05 5.21
N TYR A 46 -5.73 0.67 3.96
CA TYR A 46 -6.37 1.28 2.79
C TYR A 46 -7.86 0.95 2.71
N GLU A 47 -8.26 -0.29 3.03
CA GLU A 47 -9.68 -0.67 3.14
C GLU A 47 -10.42 0.22 4.15
N LYS A 48 -9.84 0.43 5.34
CA LYS A 48 -10.40 1.33 6.37
C LYS A 48 -10.50 2.79 5.89
N LEU A 49 -9.67 3.20 4.94
CA LEU A 49 -9.67 4.54 4.37
C LEU A 49 -10.55 4.66 3.11
N GLY A 50 -11.22 3.59 2.70
CA GLY A 50 -12.24 3.56 1.66
C GLY A 50 -11.77 3.03 0.31
N TRP A 51 -10.52 2.59 0.18
CA TRP A 51 -10.02 1.97 -1.06
C TRP A 51 -10.75 0.65 -1.33
N LYS A 52 -10.93 0.34 -2.61
CA LYS A 52 -11.54 -0.90 -3.11
C LYS A 52 -10.54 -1.70 -3.91
N HIS A 53 -10.60 -3.02 -3.77
CA HIS A 53 -9.74 -3.92 -4.54
C HIS A 53 -10.19 -3.95 -5.99
N ILE A 54 -9.25 -3.81 -6.91
CA ILE A 54 -9.52 -3.88 -8.34
C ILE A 54 -8.67 -4.92 -9.06
N ASP A 55 -7.50 -5.27 -8.53
CA ASP A 55 -6.62 -6.30 -9.11
C ASP A 55 -5.57 -6.81 -8.11
N TRP A 56 -4.66 -7.67 -8.55
CA TRP A 56 -3.50 -8.15 -7.81
C TRP A 56 -2.26 -8.29 -8.70
N ILE A 57 -1.09 -8.12 -8.08
CA ILE A 57 0.20 -8.49 -8.67
C ILE A 57 0.70 -9.72 -7.91
N ARG A 58 1.15 -10.74 -8.65
CA ARG A 58 1.74 -11.97 -8.10
C ARG A 58 2.98 -12.34 -8.88
N MET A 59 4.04 -12.71 -8.17
CA MET A 59 5.29 -13.18 -8.78
C MET A 59 6.07 -14.06 -7.82
N MET A 60 6.89 -14.95 -8.36
CA MET A 60 7.92 -15.64 -7.58
C MET A 60 9.13 -14.72 -7.49
N ILE A 61 9.61 -14.44 -6.28
CA ILE A 61 10.82 -13.65 -6.05
C ILE A 61 11.90 -14.51 -5.38
N PRO A 62 13.18 -14.26 -5.64
CA PRO A 62 14.25 -14.91 -4.90
C PRO A 62 14.11 -14.58 -3.42
N LYS A 63 14.18 -15.61 -2.57
CA LYS A 63 14.15 -15.38 -1.12
C LYS A 63 15.44 -14.68 -0.69
N LYS A 64 15.35 -13.76 0.29
CA LYS A 64 16.56 -13.25 0.95
C LYS A 64 17.33 -14.45 1.55
N LEU A 65 18.67 -14.38 1.48
CA LEU A 65 19.59 -15.47 1.79
C LEU A 65 19.09 -16.34 2.96
N ASP A 66 19.12 -17.67 2.76
CA ASP A 66 18.94 -18.75 3.75
C ASP A 66 17.61 -19.54 3.73
N GLY A 67 16.79 -19.47 2.66
CA GLY A 67 15.58 -20.31 2.52
C GLY A 67 15.35 -20.87 1.11
N PRO A 68 14.15 -21.45 0.79
CA PRO A 68 13.87 -22.00 -0.54
C PRO A 68 14.18 -20.96 -1.63
N LEU A 69 14.61 -21.43 -2.81
CA LEU A 69 15.16 -20.58 -3.88
C LEU A 69 14.24 -19.42 -4.28
N GLU A 70 12.92 -19.59 -4.13
CA GLU A 70 11.91 -18.60 -4.46
C GLU A 70 10.78 -18.56 -3.40
N GLU A 71 10.18 -17.39 -3.19
CA GLU A 71 8.96 -17.18 -2.40
C GLU A 71 7.89 -16.46 -3.23
N GLU A 72 6.61 -16.77 -2.99
CA GLU A 72 5.51 -16.07 -3.64
C GLU A 72 5.35 -14.68 -3.03
N TYR A 73 5.46 -13.66 -3.87
CA TYR A 73 5.19 -12.28 -3.53
C TYR A 73 3.82 -11.86 -4.07
N GLN A 74 3.06 -11.14 -3.25
CA GLN A 74 1.75 -10.64 -3.63
C GLN A 74 1.55 -9.19 -3.19
N GLU A 75 0.91 -8.41 -4.06
CA GLU A 75 0.35 -7.10 -3.77
C GLU A 75 -1.13 -7.02 -4.18
N ARG A 76 -1.85 -6.05 -3.61
CA ARG A 76 -3.21 -5.69 -4.01
C ARG A 76 -3.22 -4.35 -4.72
N CYS A 77 -3.79 -4.32 -5.91
CA CYS A 77 -4.08 -3.09 -6.63
C CYS A 77 -5.41 -2.55 -6.13
N MET A 78 -5.44 -1.30 -5.70
CA MET A 78 -6.62 -0.70 -5.08
C MET A 78 -6.89 0.69 -5.66
N LEU A 79 -8.18 1.05 -5.73
CA LEU A 79 -8.65 2.34 -6.22
C LEU A 79 -9.48 3.05 -5.14
N TRP A 80 -9.31 4.37 -5.04
CA TRP A 80 -10.13 5.26 -4.24
C TRP A 80 -10.69 6.40 -5.05
#